data_AF-A0AAU9PS10-F1
#
_entry.id   AF-A0AAU9PS10-F1
#
_cell.length_a   1.000
_cell.length_b   1.000
_cell.length_c   1.000
_cell.angle_alpha   90.00
_cell.angle_beta   90.00
_cell.angle_gamma   90.00
#
_symmetry.space_group_name_H-M   'P 1'
#
loop_
_entity.id
_entity.type
_entity.pdbx_description
1 polymer ?
#
loop_
_entity_poly.entity_id
_entity_poly.type
_entity_poly.pdbx_seq_one_letter_code
_entity_poly.pdbx_strand_id
1 'polypeptide(L)'
;MRCPKTASKIPLDINCLRAVECIPSVCLHSKQLRSEIAFRILLGYFNKVENEEEVIRQLTLINLKDKTCDLFRIYNYLVLTENWFLYNPMMKEKTLLNEMWGLYLRNCCCQINITDTRSYASKVRSKASYLVQVTSDTMIV
;
A
#
# COMPACT_ATOMS: atom_id res chain seq x y z
N MET A 1 -22.60 -6.58 -32.10
CA MET A 1 -21.84 -7.38 -31.11
C MET A 1 -21.50 -6.49 -29.92
N ARG A 2 -22.06 -6.75 -28.74
CA ARG A 2 -21.65 -6.11 -27.48
C ARG A 2 -20.55 -6.97 -26.87
N CYS A 3 -19.33 -6.46 -26.78
CA CYS A 3 -18.31 -7.07 -25.92
C CYS A 3 -18.82 -7.00 -24.48
N PRO A 4 -18.84 -8.11 -23.73
CA PRO A 4 -19.19 -8.05 -22.32
C PRO A 4 -18.11 -7.21 -21.62
N LYS A 5 -18.52 -6.10 -21.01
CA LYS A 5 -17.72 -5.41 -19.99
C LYS A 5 -17.66 -6.32 -18.76
N THR A 6 -16.93 -7.42 -18.84
CA THR A 6 -16.34 -8.02 -17.65
C THR A 6 -15.29 -7.02 -17.19
N ALA A 7 -15.72 -6.06 -16.38
CA ALA A 7 -14.84 -5.43 -15.42
C ALA A 7 -14.38 -6.57 -14.51
N SER A 8 -13.30 -7.24 -14.92
CA SER A 8 -12.63 -8.24 -14.10
C SER A 8 -12.15 -7.49 -12.88
N LYS A 9 -12.95 -7.50 -11.80
CA LYS A 9 -12.50 -7.04 -10.50
C LYS A 9 -11.21 -7.80 -10.23
N ILE A 10 -10.11 -7.06 -10.09
CA ILE A 10 -8.82 -7.66 -9.78
C ILE A 10 -9.04 -8.47 -8.49
N PRO A 11 -8.76 -9.78 -8.48
CA PRO A 11 -8.88 -10.58 -7.26
C PRO A 11 -8.06 -9.92 -6.16
N LEU A 12 -8.71 -9.49 -5.08
CA LEU A 12 -8.07 -8.81 -3.95
C LEU A 12 -7.44 -9.83 -2.98
N ASP A 13 -6.75 -10.81 -3.55
CA ASP A 13 -6.05 -11.89 -2.86
C ASP A 13 -4.54 -11.76 -3.07
N ILE A 14 -3.75 -12.75 -2.65
CA ILE A 14 -2.28 -12.67 -2.76
C ILE A 14 -1.78 -12.56 -4.21
N ASN A 15 -2.59 -12.91 -5.21
CA ASN A 15 -2.24 -12.79 -6.61
C ASN A 15 -2.17 -11.33 -7.06
N CYS A 16 -2.86 -10.40 -6.37
CA CYS A 16 -2.73 -8.98 -6.67
C CYS A 16 -1.31 -8.46 -6.39
N LEU A 17 -0.65 -8.95 -5.34
CA LEU A 17 0.74 -8.63 -5.07
C LEU A 17 1.66 -9.25 -6.12
N ARG A 18 1.44 -10.52 -6.48
CA ARG A 18 2.22 -11.21 -7.52
C ARG A 18 2.16 -10.49 -8.87
N ALA A 19 1.01 -9.94 -9.22
CA ALA A 19 0.82 -9.17 -10.45
C ALA A 19 1.68 -7.89 -10.49
N VAL A 20 1.96 -7.28 -9.33
CA VAL A 20 2.87 -6.13 -9.21
C VAL A 20 4.33 -6.60 -9.19
N GLU A 21 4.62 -7.65 -8.44
CA GLU A 21 5.98 -8.18 -8.25
C GLU A 21 6.56 -8.79 -9.53
N CYS A 22 5.74 -9.38 -10.40
CA CYS A 22 6.19 -9.96 -11.66
C CYS A 22 6.61 -8.90 -12.69
N ILE A 23 6.31 -7.62 -12.45
CA ILE A 23 6.75 -6.52 -13.30
C ILE A 23 8.19 -6.17 -12.91
N PRO A 24 9.17 -6.40 -13.80
CA PRO A 24 10.57 -6.16 -13.48
C PRO A 24 10.80 -4.67 -13.22
N SER A 25 11.55 -4.32 -12.18
CA SER A 25 11.83 -2.91 -11.83
C SER A 25 13.14 -2.41 -12.45
N VAL A 26 13.36 -2.71 -13.74
CA VAL A 26 14.67 -2.52 -14.42
C VAL A 26 14.79 -1.19 -15.16
N CYS A 27 13.75 -0.78 -15.89
CA CYS A 27 13.75 0.47 -16.66
C CYS A 27 12.66 1.43 -16.18
N LEU A 28 12.76 2.71 -16.54
CA LEU A 28 11.82 3.75 -16.10
C LEU A 28 10.36 3.39 -16.39
N HIS A 29 10.07 2.94 -17.62
CA HIS A 29 8.73 2.54 -18.02
C HIS A 29 8.17 1.40 -17.16
N SER A 30 8.99 0.38 -16.90
CA SER A 30 8.57 -0.77 -16.06
C SER A 30 8.32 -0.38 -14.60
N LYS A 31 9.10 0.57 -14.05
CA LYS A 31 8.89 1.14 -12.72
C LYS A 31 7.58 1.93 -12.66
N GLN A 32 7.34 2.81 -13.63
CA GLN A 32 6.10 3.59 -13.72
C GLN A 32 4.87 2.68 -13.86
N LEU A 33 4.94 1.66 -14.73
CA LEU A 33 3.88 0.68 -14.89
C LEU A 33 3.59 -0.06 -13.58
N ARG A 34 4.65 -0.50 -12.87
CA ARG A 34 4.53 -1.17 -11.58
C ARG A 34 3.85 -0.29 -10.53
N SER A 35 4.21 0.99 -10.48
CA SER A 35 3.58 1.98 -9.60
C SER A 35 2.09 2.16 -9.91
N GLU A 36 1.75 2.38 -11.18
CA GLU A 36 0.37 2.60 -11.63
C GLU A 36 -0.52 1.37 -11.36
N ILE A 37 -0.01 0.16 -11.63
CA ILE A 37 -0.75 -1.07 -11.35
C ILE A 37 -0.95 -1.25 -9.84
N ALA A 38 0.07 -0.97 -9.02
CA ALA A 38 -0.07 -1.05 -7.57
C ALA A 38 -1.15 -0.08 -7.06
N PHE A 39 -1.15 1.16 -7.56
CA PHE A 39 -2.17 2.16 -7.22
C PHE A 39 -3.58 1.74 -7.67
N ARG A 40 -3.73 1.23 -8.89
CA ARG A 40 -5.02 0.74 -9.40
C ARG A 40 -5.59 -0.43 -8.60
N ILE A 41 -4.73 -1.36 -8.17
CA ILE A 41 -5.14 -2.45 -7.30
C ILE A 41 -5.55 -1.89 -5.93
N LEU A 42 -4.79 -0.94 -5.39
CA LEU A 42 -5.10 -0.28 -4.12
C LEU A 42 -6.47 0.41 -4.18
N LEU A 43 -6.77 1.14 -5.25
CA LEU A 43 -8.10 1.73 -5.49
C LEU A 43 -9.21 0.68 -5.49
N GLY A 44 -8.95 -0.52 -6.03
CA GLY A 44 -9.90 -1.63 -6.03
C GLY A 44 -10.35 -2.09 -4.64
N TYR A 45 -9.58 -1.79 -3.59
CA TYR A 45 -9.98 -2.07 -2.21
C TYR A 45 -10.91 -1.02 -1.60
N PHE A 46 -10.98 0.19 -2.14
CA PHE A 46 -11.79 1.26 -1.60
C PHE A 46 -13.02 1.51 -2.48
N ASN A 47 -14.19 1.61 -1.86
CA ASN A 47 -15.40 1.97 -2.58
C ASN A 47 -15.44 3.50 -2.78
N LYS A 48 -15.55 3.94 -4.04
CA LYS A 48 -15.77 5.36 -4.41
C LYS A 48 -14.63 6.33 -4.03
N VAL A 49 -13.37 5.86 -4.10
CA VAL A 49 -12.21 6.73 -3.97
C VAL A 49 -11.64 7.02 -5.36
N GLU A 50 -11.50 8.30 -5.69
CA GLU A 50 -11.06 8.74 -7.02
C GLU A 50 -9.73 9.51 -6.99
N ASN A 51 -9.26 9.93 -5.81
CA ASN A 51 -8.02 10.70 -5.68
C ASN A 51 -7.02 10.03 -4.71
N GLU A 52 -5.74 10.38 -4.90
CA GLU A 52 -4.62 9.81 -4.15
C GLU A 52 -4.67 10.16 -2.65
N GLU A 53 -5.07 11.38 -2.33
CA GLU A 53 -5.14 11.86 -0.95
C GLU A 53 -6.16 11.08 -0.13
N GLU A 54 -7.35 10.85 -0.68
CA GLU A 54 -8.41 10.08 -0.06
C GLU A 54 -7.98 8.64 0.16
N VAL A 55 -7.20 8.03 -0.76
CA VAL A 55 -6.65 6.68 -0.56
C VAL A 55 -5.79 6.64 0.70
N ILE A 56 -4.81 7.55 0.81
CA ILE A 56 -3.92 7.56 1.98
C ILE A 56 -4.69 7.96 3.25
N ARG A 57 -5.67 8.86 3.15
CA ARG A 57 -6.54 9.25 4.27
C ARG A 57 -7.32 8.05 4.81
N GLN A 58 -7.87 7.23 3.92
CA GLN A 58 -8.57 6.00 4.31
C GLN A 58 -7.62 5.03 5.01
N LEU A 59 -6.36 4.92 4.56
CA LEU A 59 -5.35 4.10 5.24
C LEU A 59 -5.08 4.59 6.67
N THR A 60 -4.92 5.90 6.90
CA THR A 60 -4.61 6.44 8.23
C THR A 60 -5.76 6.27 9.23
N LEU A 61 -6.99 6.15 8.75
CA LEU A 61 -8.20 5.95 9.56
C LEU A 61 -8.44 4.49 9.99
N ILE A 62 -7.65 3.52 9.48
CA ILE A 62 -7.82 2.11 9.83
C ILE A 62 -7.52 1.89 11.32
N ASN A 63 -8.50 1.32 12.03
CA ASN A 63 -8.33 0.93 13.43
C ASN A 63 -7.63 -0.44 13.55
N LEU A 64 -6.30 -0.42 13.63
CA LEU A 64 -5.47 -1.64 13.72
C LEU A 64 -5.62 -2.38 15.05
N LYS A 65 -6.13 -1.70 16.10
CA LYS A 65 -6.37 -2.31 17.42
C LYS A 65 -7.65 -3.14 17.45
N ASP A 66 -8.56 -2.92 16.50
CA ASP A 66 -9.76 -3.73 16.36
C ASP A 66 -9.37 -5.18 16.06
N LYS A 67 -9.83 -6.13 16.87
CA LYS A 67 -9.54 -7.56 16.71
C LYS A 67 -10.14 -8.13 15.41
N THR A 68 -11.16 -7.49 14.86
CA THR A 68 -11.79 -7.84 13.57
C THR A 68 -11.05 -7.26 12.37
N CYS A 69 -10.07 -6.38 12.58
CA CYS A 69 -9.26 -5.82 11.50
C CYS A 69 -8.51 -6.92 10.75
N ASP A 70 -8.71 -6.99 9.43
CA ASP A 70 -8.06 -7.95 8.55
C ASP A 70 -6.61 -7.54 8.25
N LEU A 71 -5.67 -8.08 9.03
CA LEU A 71 -4.25 -7.78 8.89
C LEU A 71 -3.60 -8.34 7.61
N PHE A 72 -4.21 -9.34 6.96
CA PHE A 72 -3.77 -9.76 5.63
C PHE A 72 -4.01 -8.65 4.62
N ARG A 73 -5.19 -8.03 4.67
CA ARG A 73 -5.52 -6.87 3.84
C ARG A 73 -4.63 -5.66 4.15
N ILE A 74 -4.32 -5.42 5.43
CA ILE A 74 -3.37 -4.35 5.82
C ILE A 74 -1.98 -4.59 5.22
N TYR A 75 -1.52 -5.84 5.20
CA TYR A 75 -0.25 -6.18 4.56
C TYR A 75 -0.28 -5.89 3.06
N ASN A 76 -1.38 -6.23 2.36
CA ASN A 76 -1.52 -5.92 0.95
C ASN A 76 -1.49 -4.40 0.71
N TYR A 77 -2.16 -3.61 1.55
CA TYR A 77 -2.08 -2.14 1.48
C TYR A 77 -0.66 -1.62 1.61
N LEU A 78 0.11 -2.13 2.58
CA LEU A 78 1.50 -1.72 2.78
C LEU A 78 2.35 -1.97 1.52
N VAL A 79 2.25 -3.17 0.94
CA VAL A 79 3.04 -3.54 -0.24
C VAL A 79 2.62 -2.73 -1.46
N LEU A 80 1.31 -2.54 -1.67
CA LEU A 80 0.80 -1.77 -2.81
C LEU A 80 1.18 -0.30 -2.71
N THR A 81 1.02 0.33 -1.53
CA THR A 81 1.40 1.72 -1.33
C THR A 81 2.90 1.93 -1.45
N GLU A 82 3.73 1.00 -0.93
CA GLU A 82 5.19 1.03 -1.14
C GLU A 82 5.54 1.02 -2.63
N ASN A 83 4.99 0.10 -3.42
CA ASN A 83 5.27 0.01 -4.85
C ASN A 83 4.77 1.23 -5.62
N TRP A 84 3.64 1.80 -5.19
CA TRP A 84 3.12 3.05 -5.74
C TRP A 84 4.09 4.20 -5.48
N PHE A 85 4.52 4.43 -4.23
CA PHE A 85 5.38 5.55 -3.85
C PHE A 85 6.82 5.40 -4.37
N LEU A 86 7.39 4.20 -4.26
CA LEU A 86 8.80 3.94 -4.59
C LEU A 86 9.13 4.24 -6.06
N TYR A 87 8.19 3.93 -6.96
CA TYR A 87 8.42 4.00 -8.40
C TYR A 87 7.70 5.16 -9.09
N ASN A 88 7.08 6.07 -8.34
CA ASN A 88 6.49 7.29 -8.87
C ASN A 88 7.21 8.54 -8.34
N PRO A 89 8.09 9.17 -9.16
CA PRO A 89 8.84 10.35 -8.76
C PRO A 89 7.95 11.51 -8.29
N MET A 90 6.75 11.66 -8.86
CA MET A 90 5.81 12.72 -8.47
C MET A 90 5.33 12.58 -7.02
N MET A 91 5.36 11.37 -6.45
CA MET A 91 4.96 11.17 -5.06
C MET A 91 5.96 11.82 -4.10
N LYS A 92 7.23 11.93 -4.46
CA LYS A 92 8.24 12.58 -3.60
C LYS A 92 7.96 14.07 -3.39
N GLU A 93 7.36 14.72 -4.37
CA GLU A 93 7.03 16.16 -4.33
C GLU A 93 5.74 16.44 -3.56
N LYS A 94 4.92 15.42 -3.29
CA LYS A 94 3.64 15.55 -2.58
C LYS A 94 3.84 15.40 -1.07
N THR A 95 4.33 16.44 -0.42
CA THR A 95 4.65 16.45 1.03
C THR A 95 3.52 15.91 1.90
N LEU A 96 2.29 16.38 1.68
CA LEU A 96 1.11 15.91 2.43
C LEU A 96 0.91 14.39 2.33
N LEU A 97 1.03 13.81 1.13
CA LEU A 97 0.87 12.37 0.95
C LEU A 97 1.98 11.58 1.65
N ASN A 98 3.22 12.08 1.64
CA ASN A 98 4.33 11.45 2.36
C ASN A 98 4.15 11.52 3.88
N GLU A 99 3.65 12.63 4.42
CA GLU A 99 3.36 12.77 5.84
C GLU A 99 2.27 11.79 6.28
N MET A 100 1.19 11.69 5.51
CA MET A 100 0.09 10.77 5.78
C MET A 100 0.53 9.31 5.62
N TRP A 101 1.37 9.00 4.62
CA TRP A 101 1.97 7.67 4.47
C TRP A 101 2.85 7.32 5.67
N GLY A 102 3.72 8.24 6.12
CA GLY A 102 4.53 8.08 7.31
C GLY A 102 3.69 7.87 8.58
N LEU A 103 2.56 8.56 8.71
CA LEU A 103 1.60 8.34 9.80
C LEU A 103 1.02 6.92 9.76
N TYR A 104 0.58 6.46 8.59
CA TYR A 104 0.07 5.10 8.42
C TYR A 104 1.11 4.04 8.76
N LEU A 105 2.36 4.20 8.29
CA LEU A 105 3.47 3.31 8.63
C LEU A 105 3.71 3.24 10.15
N ARG A 106 3.74 4.39 10.83
CA ARG A 106 3.87 4.44 12.29
C ARG A 106 2.70 3.75 12.98
N ASN A 107 1.47 3.92 12.48
CA ASN A 107 0.31 3.21 13.02
C ASN A 107 0.47 1.69 12.88
N CYS A 108 0.86 1.19 11.70
CA CYS A 108 1.13 -0.24 11.46
C CYS A 108 2.23 -0.81 12.37
N CYS A 109 3.26 -0.03 12.67
CA CYS A 109 4.34 -0.45 13.55
C CYS A 109 3.94 -0.43 15.04
N CYS A 110 3.29 0.64 15.50
CA CYS A 110 3.09 0.91 16.93
C CYS A 110 1.75 0.44 17.49
N GLN A 111 0.70 0.33 16.67
CA GLN A 111 -0.64 -0.03 17.15
C GLN A 111 -0.89 -1.54 17.19
N ILE A 112 -0.08 -2.34 16.48
CA ILE A 112 -0.13 -3.80 16.54
C ILE A 112 0.84 -4.27 17.62
N ASN A 113 0.32 -4.93 18.65
CA ASN A 113 1.14 -5.39 19.78
C ASN A 113 2.16 -6.46 19.36
N ILE A 114 3.33 -6.49 19.99
CA ILE A 114 4.34 -7.55 19.78
C ILE A 114 3.80 -8.94 20.10
N THR A 115 2.87 -9.04 21.04
CA THR A 115 2.21 -10.29 21.44
C THR A 115 0.92 -10.57 20.67
N ASP A 116 0.60 -9.78 19.65
CA ASP A 116 -0.58 -9.99 18.82
C ASP A 116 -0.44 -11.27 17.99
N THR A 117 -1.33 -12.23 18.25
CA THR A 117 -1.32 -13.56 17.62
C THR A 117 -2.15 -13.63 16.34
N ARG A 118 -2.81 -12.54 15.93
CA ARG A 118 -3.56 -12.51 14.67
C ARG A 118 -2.63 -12.79 13.49
N SER A 119 -3.13 -13.56 12.53
CA SER A 119 -2.39 -13.82 11.29
C SER A 119 -1.93 -12.51 10.65
N TYR A 120 -0.73 -12.49 10.08
CA TYR A 120 -0.07 -11.32 9.51
C TYR A 120 0.35 -10.19 10.47
N ALA A 121 0.01 -10.21 11.76
CA ALA A 121 0.39 -9.16 12.72
C ALA A 121 1.90 -8.85 12.71
N SER A 122 2.73 -9.88 12.86
CA SER A 122 4.19 -9.70 12.82
C SER A 122 4.68 -9.23 11.44
N LYS A 123 4.08 -9.69 10.34
CA LYS A 123 4.49 -9.31 8.97
C LYS A 123 4.21 -7.83 8.70
N VAL A 124 3.02 -7.35 9.07
CA VAL A 124 2.63 -5.94 8.94
C VAL A 124 3.59 -5.06 9.73
N ARG A 125 3.82 -5.39 11.00
CA ARG A 125 4.69 -4.62 11.87
C ARG A 125 6.14 -4.58 11.39
N SER A 126 6.73 -5.73 11.05
CA SER A 126 8.11 -5.80 10.56
C SER A 126 8.29 -5.03 9.24
N LYS A 127 7.36 -5.18 8.30
CA LYS A 127 7.40 -4.45 7.03
C LYS A 127 7.26 -2.95 7.24
N ALA A 128 6.31 -2.51 8.08
CA ALA A 128 6.13 -1.11 8.40
C ALA A 128 7.36 -0.51 9.09
N SER A 129 7.96 -1.21 10.06
CA SER A 129 9.18 -0.78 10.73
C SER A 129 10.34 -0.58 9.75
N TYR A 130 10.53 -1.53 8.82
CA TYR A 130 11.53 -1.40 7.75
C TYR A 130 11.27 -0.17 6.89
N LEU A 131 10.02 0.05 6.48
CA LEU A 131 9.63 1.19 5.65
C LEU A 131 9.80 2.54 6.35
N VAL A 132 9.52 2.62 7.66
CA VAL A 132 9.77 3.84 8.46
C VAL A 132 11.25 4.19 8.44
N GLN A 133 12.14 3.21 8.60
CA GLN A 133 13.59 3.42 8.56
C GLN A 133 14.03 3.94 7.19
N VAL A 134 13.65 3.24 6.11
CA VAL A 134 13.98 3.64 4.73
C VAL A 134 13.45 5.03 4.38
N THR A 135 12.22 5.36 4.80
CA THR A 135 11.62 6.68 4.52
C THR A 135 12.34 7.78 5.28
N SER A 136 12.75 7.51 6.53
CA SER A 136 13.53 8.47 7.33
C SER A 136 14.92 8.72 6.74
N ASP A 137 15.57 7.66 6.23
CA ASP A 137 16.88 7.78 5.58
C ASP A 137 16.81 8.50 4.22
N THR A 138 15.69 8.37 3.50
CA THR A 138 15.49 9.03 2.20
C THR A 138 15.11 10.52 2.33
N MET A 139 14.68 10.98 3.52
CA MET A 139 14.39 12.39 3.83
C MET A 139 15.61 13.16 4.39
N ILE A 140 16.77 12.51 4.55
CA ILE A 140 18.01 13.12 5.09
C ILE A 140 19.04 13.46 3.98
N VAL A 141 18.69 13.34 2.69
CA VAL A 141 19.57 13.72 1.57
C VAL A 141 18.97 14.87 0.76
#